data_AF-A0A0P1AA54-F1
#
_entry.id   AF-A0A0P1AA54-F1
#
_cell.length_a   1.000
_cell.length_b   1.000
_cell.length_c   1.000
_cell.angle_alpha   90.00
_cell.angle_beta   90.00
_cell.angle_gamma   90.00
#
_symmetry.space_group_name_H-M   'P 1'
#
loop_
_entity.id
_entity.type
_entity.pdbx_description
1 polymer ?
#
loop_
_entity_poly.entity_id
_entity_poly.type
_entity_poly.pdbx_seq_one_letter_code
_entity_poly.pdbx_strand_id
1 'polypeptide(L)' 'MEIEIPYTSPVNPKRYGFLTTTLLLTGLVFMALFFTRAVAPKKNALVELALALISAMLLGFGTLFLLLWADLYV' A
#
# COMPACT_ATOMS: atom_id res chain seq x y z
N MET A 1 29.00 -31.52 -5.12
CA MET A 1 27.54 -31.39 -4.99
C MET A 1 27.25 -29.91 -4.96
N GLU A 2 26.73 -29.38 -6.06
CA GLU A 2 26.19 -28.02 -6.06
C GLU A 2 24.90 -28.04 -5.24
N ILE A 3 24.83 -27.20 -4.21
CA ILE A 3 23.65 -27.07 -3.37
C ILE A 3 22.72 -26.09 -4.11
N GLU A 4 21.77 -26.63 -4.86
CA GLU A 4 20.71 -25.83 -5.47
C GLU A 4 19.66 -25.47 -4.41
N ILE A 5 19.54 -24.19 -4.11
CA ILE A 5 18.51 -23.68 -3.20
C ILE A 5 17.26 -23.36 -4.06
N PRO A 6 16.11 -24.01 -3.82
CA PRO A 6 14.91 -23.76 -4.61
C PRO A 6 14.44 -22.31 -4.44
N TYR A 7 14.24 -21.61 -5.56
CA TYR A 7 13.68 -20.25 -5.56
C TYR A 7 12.19 -20.32 -5.20
N THR A 8 11.86 -19.79 -4.03
CA THR A 8 10.48 -19.66 -3.56
C THR A 8 10.11 -18.19 -3.46
N SER A 9 8.84 -17.88 -3.73
CA SER A 9 8.35 -16.51 -3.58
C SER A 9 8.52 -16.03 -2.14
N PRO A 10 9.07 -14.83 -1.91
CA PRO A 10 9.23 -14.27 -0.56
C PRO A 10 7.88 -14.04 0.14
N VAL A 11 6.79 -13.91 -0.61
CA VAL A 11 5.44 -13.75 -0.07
C VAL A 11 4.53 -14.81 -0.68
N ASN A 12 3.85 -15.56 0.18
CA ASN A 12 2.92 -16.60 -0.26
C ASN A 12 1.76 -15.99 -1.07
N PRO A 13 1.51 -16.46 -2.32
CA PRO A 13 0.45 -15.92 -3.18
C PRO A 13 -0.95 -15.95 -2.56
N LYS A 14 -1.24 -16.92 -1.68
CA LYS A 14 -2.51 -17.00 -0.96
C LYS A 14 -2.78 -15.78 -0.07
N ARG A 15 -1.75 -15.00 0.27
CA ARG A 15 -1.86 -13.81 1.12
C ARG A 15 -2.02 -12.51 0.33
N TYR A 16 -1.88 -12.52 -1.00
CA TYR A 16 -1.95 -11.28 -1.80
C TYR A 16 -3.30 -10.58 -1.67
N GLY A 17 -4.42 -11.32 -1.75
CA GLY A 17 -5.74 -10.71 -1.59
C GLY A 17 -5.95 -10.04 -0.22
N PHE A 18 -5.49 -10.69 0.86
CA PHE A 18 -5.57 -10.13 2.21
C PHE A 18 -4.70 -8.88 2.37
N LEU A 19 -3.45 -8.93 1.91
CA LEU A 19 -2.51 -7.79 1.97
C LEU A 19 -3.03 -6.61 1.15
N THR A 20 -3.50 -6.87 -0.08
CA THR A 20 -4.10 -5.85 -0.95
C THR A 20 -5.26 -5.15 -0.26
N THR A 21 -6.22 -5.93 0.26
CA THR A 21 -7.44 -5.38 0.84
C THR A 21 -7.14 -4.53 2.08
N THR A 22 -6.23 -5.01 2.94
CA THR A 22 -5.85 -4.29 4.16
C THR A 22 -5.06 -3.01 3.86
N LEU A 23 -4.08 -3.05 2.95
CA LEU A 23 -3.30 -1.88 2.56
C LEU A 23 -4.14 -0.83 1.82
N LEU A 24 -5.01 -1.25 0.90
CA LEU A 24 -5.87 -0.33 0.15
C LEU A 24 -6.95 0.29 1.04
N LEU A 25 -7.65 -0.49 1.87
CA LEU A 25 -8.66 0.07 2.77
C LEU A 25 -8.06 1.09 3.73
N THR A 26 -6.95 0.75 4.38
CA THR A 26 -6.27 1.68 5.29
C THR A 26 -5.72 2.89 4.55
N GLY A 27 -5.11 2.71 3.37
CA GLY A 27 -4.63 3.79 2.52
C GLY A 27 -5.73 4.76 2.09
N LEU A 28 -6.90 4.26 1.71
CA LEU A 28 -8.06 5.08 1.34
C LEU A 28 -8.58 5.90 2.53
N VAL A 29 -8.59 5.33 3.74
CA VAL A 29 -8.95 6.08 4.96
C VAL A 29 -7.97 7.22 5.21
N PHE A 30 -6.66 6.98 5.11
CA PHE A 30 -5.65 8.04 5.25
C PHE A 30 -5.76 9.10 4.16
N MET A 31 -6.08 8.71 2.93
CA MET A 31 -6.32 9.65 1.82
C MET A 31 -7.56 10.52 2.07
N ALA A 32 -8.64 9.96 2.61
CA ALA A 32 -9.82 10.73 3.02
C ALA A 32 -9.50 11.72 4.16
N LEU A 33 -8.69 11.30 5.13
CA LEU A 33 -8.19 12.17 6.20
C LEU A 33 -7.29 13.28 5.65
N PHE A 34 -6.46 12.99 4.65
CA PHE A 34 -5.67 14.01 3.97
C PHE A 34 -6.57 15.04 3.29
N PHE A 35 -7.58 14.62 2.51
CA PHE A 35 -8.48 15.57 1.83
C PHE A 35 -9.27 16.45 2.79
N THR A 36 -9.79 15.87 3.88
CA THR A 36 -10.50 16.65 4.90
C THR A 36 -9.58 17.68 5.59
N ARG A 37 -8.30 17.36 5.80
CA ARG A 37 -7.30 18.33 6.30
C ARG A 37 -6.91 19.36 5.23
N ALA A 38 -6.79 18.95 3.98
CA ALA A 38 -6.45 19.80 2.86
C ALA A 38 -7.51 20.88 2.58
N VAL A 39 -8.77 20.69 2.99
CA VAL A 39 -9.82 21.71 2.89
C VAL A 39 -10.06 22.48 4.20
N ALA A 40 -9.46 22.05 5.32
CA ALA A 40 -9.68 22.69 6.61
C ALA A 40 -9.04 24.11 6.67
N PRO A 41 -9.65 25.06 7.40
CA PRO A 41 -9.14 26.43 7.52
C PRO A 41 -7.85 26.54 8.35
N LYS A 42 -7.63 25.61 9.29
CA LYS A 42 -6.38 25.50 10.05
C LYS A 42 -5.39 24.61 9.30
N LYS A 43 -4.43 25.23 8.63
CA LYS A 43 -3.38 24.54 7.85
C LYS A 43 -2.23 24.11 8.74
N ASN A 44 -1.80 22.87 8.56
CA ASN A 44 -0.56 22.39 9.14
C ASN A 44 0.16 21.54 8.09
N ALA A 45 1.06 22.19 7.36
CA ALA A 45 1.77 21.59 6.24
C ALA A 45 2.53 20.31 6.63
N LEU A 46 3.04 20.22 7.85
CA LEU A 46 3.79 19.04 8.31
C LEU A 46 2.87 17.83 8.53
N VAL A 47 1.68 18.06 9.07
CA VAL A 47 0.66 17.01 9.25
C VAL A 47 0.06 16.59 7.92
N GLU A 48 -0.21 17.56 7.04
CA GLU A 48 -0.71 17.31 5.68
C GLU A 48 0.30 16.50 4.85
N LEU A 49 1.59 16.85 4.91
CA LEU A 49 2.66 16.10 4.26
C LEU A 49 2.79 14.69 4.83
N ALA A 50 2.72 14.51 6.15
CA ALA A 50 2.78 13.19 6.76
C ALA A 50 1.59 12.31 6.33
N LEU A 51 0.37 12.85 6.31
CA LEU A 51 -0.83 12.15 5.84
C LEU A 51 -0.74 11.79 4.34
N ALA A 52 -0.25 12.71 3.52
CA ALA A 52 -0.04 12.47 2.09
C ALA A 52 1.02 11.37 1.86
N LEU A 53 2.13 11.40 2.60
CA LEU A 53 3.20 10.42 2.47
C LEU A 53 2.74 9.02 2.90
N ILE A 54 2.07 8.92 4.05
CA ILE A 54 1.54 7.64 4.54
C ILE A 54 0.50 7.08 3.57
N SER A 55 -0.45 7.90 3.12
CA SER A 55 -1.46 7.44 2.15
C SER A 55 -0.85 7.01 0.82
N ALA A 56 0.11 7.76 0.28
CA ALA A 56 0.80 7.41 -0.96
C ALA A 56 1.57 6.09 -0.84
N MET A 57 2.27 5.86 0.29
CA MET A 57 2.96 4.59 0.53
C MET A 57 1.96 3.42 0.61
N LEU A 58 0.91 3.55 1.43
CA LEU A 58 -0.07 2.47 1.63
C LEU A 58 -0.82 2.14 0.33
N LEU A 59 -1.25 3.16 -0.41
CA LEU A 59 -1.94 2.97 -1.69
C LEU A 59 -1.00 2.41 -2.76
N GLY A 60 0.23 2.91 -2.85
CA GLY A 60 1.22 2.41 -3.81
C GLY A 60 1.53 0.93 -3.61
N PHE A 61 1.89 0.53 -2.37
CA PHE A 61 2.10 -0.89 -2.06
C PHE A 61 0.82 -1.72 -2.22
N GLY A 62 -0.34 -1.18 -1.83
CA GLY A 62 -1.63 -1.84 -2.02
C GLY A 62 -1.94 -2.13 -3.49
N THR A 63 -1.66 -1.18 -4.39
CA THR A 63 -1.83 -1.35 -5.84
C THR A 63 -0.85 -2.38 -6.41
N LEU A 64 0.41 -2.43 -5.94
CA LEU A 64 1.35 -3.48 -6.35
C LEU A 64 0.82 -4.87 -6.01
N PHE A 65 0.34 -5.08 -4.78
CA PHE A 65 -0.25 -6.37 -4.39
C PHE A 65 -1.56 -6.66 -5.14
N LEU A 66 -2.34 -5.64 -5.50
CA LEU A 66 -3.54 -5.80 -6.32
C LEU A 66 -3.20 -6.34 -7.71
N LEU A 67 -2.15 -5.82 -8.35
CA LEU A 67 -1.69 -6.30 -9.66
C LEU A 67 -1.21 -7.75 -9.57
N LEU A 68 -0.39 -8.08 -8.56
CA LEU A 68 0.04 -9.46 -8.30
C LEU A 68 -1.15 -10.40 -8.03
N TRP A 69 -2.21 -9.91 -7.37
CA TRP A 69 -3.42 -10.70 -7.12
C TRP A 69 -4.30 -10.86 -8.37
N ALA A 70 -4.23 -9.92 -9.32
CA ALA A 70 -4.88 -10.01 -10.62
C ALA A 70 -4.07 -10.81 -11.67
N ASP A 71 -3.05 -11.56 -11.24
CA ASP A 71 -2.11 -12.29 -12.09
C ASP A 71 -1.33 -11.39 -13.07
N LEU A 72 -1.24 -10.09 -12.78
CA LEU A 72 -0.39 -9.13 -13.48
C LEU A 72 0.95 -9.03 -12.75
N TYR A 73 1.90 -9.84 -13.18
CA TYR A 73 3.26 -9.86 -12.66
C TYR A 73 4.04 -8.67 -13.26
N VAL A 74 4.38 -7.69 -12.42
CA VAL A 74 5.21 -6.51 -12.72
C VAL A 74 6.67 -6.79 -12.44
#